data_AF-A0ABC8JIB1-F1
#
_entry.id   AF-A0ABC8JIB1-F1
#
_cell.length_a   1.000
_cell.length_b   1.000
_cell.length_c   1.000
_cell.angle_alpha   90.00
_cell.angle_beta   90.00
_cell.angle_gamma   90.00
#
_symmetry.space_group_name_H-M   'P 1'
#
loop_
_entity.id
_entity.type
_entity.pdbx_description
1 polymer ?
#
loop_
_entity_poly.entity_id
_entity_poly.type
_entity_poly.pdbx_seq_one_letter_code
_entity_poly.pdbx_strand_id
1 'polypeptide(L)'
;MSMLFWNMDDYPIPAAGGGVEDGLGFIRNNIVEVGHRMGFHGFMEIWVYCSRTGVNNPSPLDMTCYLVHHALSVYGPYGPPDLVVIAKPVKELDRVLECLRLRGHPILLIDPTAITGGGSFFSVESLLGCTQFLTADQYLKDLSSSHLENDTSKILDFFEPIRPVKENRTGVFWDAEDFSFPPFSTPDEIFARIESALVERGLIYKLTIWVYLDDDKKGTCGGGKKEWASRIYFLPGGDKASRRIRMANDIYFWAKDDSENISFEGISILFSDQFKDDAEYSESSDMLQNLVACGTCRILSVSPMDIINKPEESPEWPGLLIDIGREWVSGAWLL
;
A
#
# COMPACT_ATOMS: atom_id res chain seq x y z
N MET A 1 3.13 21.44 4.52
CA MET A 1 3.32 21.22 3.07
C MET A 1 2.14 20.40 2.63
N SER A 2 1.54 20.71 1.48
CA SER A 2 0.35 20.00 1.03
C SER A 2 0.62 19.23 -0.25
N MET A 3 -0.01 18.06 -0.38
CA MET A 3 0.04 17.23 -1.58
C MET A 3 -1.38 16.97 -2.06
N LEU A 4 -1.60 17.12 -3.35
CA LEU A 4 -2.86 16.80 -3.98
C LEU A 4 -2.70 15.59 -4.89
N PHE A 5 -3.59 14.62 -4.75
CA PHE A 5 -3.69 13.44 -5.60
C PHE A 5 -5.03 13.47 -6.34
N TRP A 6 -4.97 13.48 -7.68
CA TRP A 6 -6.15 13.59 -8.53
C TRP A 6 -6.21 12.44 -9.52
N ASN A 7 -7.25 11.60 -9.41
CA ASN A 7 -7.60 10.62 -10.42
C ASN A 7 -8.39 11.28 -11.58
N MET A 8 -7.71 11.54 -12.70
CA MET A 8 -8.35 12.11 -13.89
C MET A 8 -9.23 11.12 -14.64
N ASP A 9 -9.05 9.82 -14.46
CA ASP A 9 -9.96 8.85 -15.07
C ASP A 9 -11.35 8.94 -14.43
N ASP A 10 -11.39 9.30 -13.15
CA ASP A 10 -12.64 9.54 -12.43
C ASP A 10 -13.26 10.89 -12.74
N TYR A 11 -12.43 11.94 -12.69
CA TYR A 11 -12.87 13.32 -12.83
C TYR A 11 -11.94 14.05 -13.81
N PRO A 12 -12.17 13.93 -15.13
CA PRO A 12 -11.28 14.50 -16.13
C PRO A 12 -11.36 16.03 -16.16
N ILE A 13 -10.29 16.64 -16.67
CA ILE A 13 -10.29 18.07 -17.00
C ILE A 13 -11.35 18.33 -18.07
N PRO A 14 -12.24 19.33 -17.91
CA PRO A 14 -13.22 19.68 -18.93
C PRO A 14 -12.53 19.99 -20.25
N ALA A 15 -13.05 19.45 -21.36
CA ALA A 15 -12.52 19.79 -22.68
C ALA A 15 -12.67 21.30 -22.90
N ALA A 16 -11.60 21.96 -23.37
CA ALA A 16 -11.53 23.41 -23.55
C ALA A 16 -12.61 23.90 -24.53
N GLY A 17 -13.77 24.22 -24.00
CA GLY A 17 -14.94 24.69 -24.72
C GLY A 17 -15.02 26.21 -24.68
N GLY A 18 -14.03 26.89 -25.27
CA GLY A 18 -14.14 28.31 -25.64
C GLY A 18 -14.25 29.31 -24.49
N GLY A 19 -13.26 29.36 -23.59
CA GLY A 19 -13.15 30.44 -22.61
C GLY A 19 -11.82 30.38 -21.85
N VAL A 20 -11.33 31.53 -21.38
CA VAL A 20 -10.10 31.67 -20.59
C VAL A 20 -10.21 30.99 -19.20
N GLU A 21 -11.41 30.53 -18.83
CA GLU A 21 -11.81 30.02 -17.52
C GLU A 21 -11.70 28.48 -17.36
N ASP A 22 -11.20 27.74 -18.36
CA ASP A 22 -11.05 26.26 -18.29
C ASP A 22 -9.59 25.77 -18.42
N GLY A 23 -8.62 26.68 -18.31
CA GLY A 23 -7.20 26.32 -18.40
C GLY A 23 -6.69 25.56 -17.17
N LEU A 24 -5.73 24.64 -17.35
CA LEU A 24 -5.03 23.94 -16.25
C LEU A 24 -4.53 24.87 -15.14
N GLY A 25 -4.05 26.07 -15.51
CA GLY A 25 -3.61 27.09 -14.55
C GLY A 25 -4.77 27.65 -13.71
N PHE A 26 -5.95 27.81 -14.29
CA PHE A 26 -7.15 28.25 -13.58
C PHE A 26 -7.62 27.18 -12.59
N ILE A 27 -7.74 25.93 -13.05
CA ILE A 27 -8.10 24.78 -12.21
C ILE A 27 -7.12 24.65 -11.04
N ARG A 28 -5.81 24.71 -11.32
CA ARG A 28 -4.77 24.68 -10.29
C ARG A 28 -4.94 25.80 -9.27
N ASN A 29 -5.16 27.03 -9.71
CA ASN A 29 -5.30 28.17 -8.80
C ASN A 29 -6.55 28.03 -7.91
N ASN A 30 -7.67 27.57 -8.45
CA ASN A 30 -8.89 27.37 -7.67
C ASN A 30 -8.73 26.28 -6.62
N ILE A 31 -8.08 25.17 -6.98
CA ILE A 31 -7.76 24.09 -6.05
C ILE A 31 -6.83 24.56 -4.92
N VAL A 32 -5.80 25.33 -5.25
CA VAL A 32 -4.88 25.90 -4.24
C VAL A 32 -5.62 26.88 -3.31
N GLU A 33 -6.51 27.70 -3.86
CA GLU A 33 -7.37 28.61 -3.09
C GLU A 33 -8.30 27.84 -2.15
N VAL A 34 -8.92 26.75 -2.60
CA VAL A 34 -9.75 25.86 -1.76
C VAL A 34 -8.92 25.31 -0.61
N GLY A 35 -7.72 24.77 -0.91
CA GLY A 35 -6.79 24.30 0.12
C GLY A 35 -6.50 25.40 1.15
N HIS A 36 -6.16 26.61 0.69
CA HIS A 36 -5.89 27.75 1.57
C HIS A 36 -7.08 28.07 2.48
N ARG A 37 -8.31 28.11 1.93
CA ARG A 37 -9.54 28.36 2.72
C ARG A 37 -9.85 27.25 3.72
N MET A 38 -9.43 26.03 3.43
CA MET A 38 -9.56 24.87 4.32
C MET A 38 -8.41 24.74 5.33
N GLY A 39 -7.47 25.69 5.36
CA GLY A 39 -6.34 25.71 6.31
C GLY A 39 -5.07 25.00 5.83
N PHE A 40 -5.05 24.53 4.57
CA PHE A 40 -3.91 23.90 3.93
C PHE A 40 -3.06 25.02 3.31
N HIS A 41 -2.00 25.41 3.99
CA HIS A 41 -1.19 26.56 3.62
C HIS A 41 0.20 26.16 3.12
N GLY A 42 0.76 26.98 2.22
CA GLY A 42 2.11 26.84 1.71
C GLY A 42 2.18 26.22 0.31
N PHE A 43 3.31 25.57 0.01
CA PHE A 43 3.51 24.92 -1.27
C PHE A 43 2.60 23.67 -1.38
N MET A 44 1.86 23.61 -2.50
CA MET A 44 1.03 22.46 -2.87
C MET A 44 1.61 21.78 -4.10
N GLU A 45 2.03 20.54 -3.92
CA GLU A 45 2.43 19.65 -5.00
C GLU A 45 1.20 18.92 -5.56
N ILE A 46 1.10 18.77 -6.88
CA ILE A 46 -0.08 18.21 -7.55
C ILE A 46 0.34 16.99 -8.36
N TRP A 47 -0.13 15.83 -7.93
CA TRP A 47 0.07 14.53 -8.55
C TRP A 47 -1.21 14.11 -9.25
N VAL A 48 -1.10 13.79 -10.53
CA VAL A 48 -2.25 13.49 -11.38
C VAL A 48 -2.09 12.08 -11.94
N TYR A 49 -3.08 11.24 -11.67
CA TYR A 49 -3.14 9.86 -12.13
C TYR A 49 -4.10 9.74 -13.33
N CYS A 50 -3.67 9.01 -14.35
CA CYS A 50 -4.48 8.63 -15.50
C CYS A 50 -3.96 7.33 -16.10
N SER A 51 -4.81 6.31 -16.17
CA SER A 51 -4.49 4.98 -16.72
C SER A 51 -4.21 4.99 -18.23
N ARG A 52 -4.54 6.08 -18.94
CA ARG A 52 -4.46 6.20 -20.40
C ARG A 52 -3.32 7.08 -20.89
N THR A 53 -2.26 7.27 -20.10
CA THR A 53 -1.09 8.07 -20.52
C THR A 53 -0.29 7.37 -21.61
N GLY A 54 -0.78 7.38 -22.85
CA GLY A 54 -0.05 7.38 -24.13
C GLY A 54 0.92 6.24 -24.48
N VAL A 55 1.27 5.34 -23.57
CA VAL A 55 2.14 4.19 -23.82
C VAL A 55 1.26 2.94 -23.74
N ASN A 56 1.49 1.97 -24.62
CA ASN A 56 0.54 0.90 -24.99
C ASN A 56 0.09 -0.06 -23.87
N ASN A 57 0.40 0.20 -22.60
CA ASN A 57 -0.07 -0.58 -21.45
C ASN A 57 -0.53 0.35 -20.31
N PRO A 58 -1.64 0.03 -19.63
CA PRO A 58 -2.02 0.73 -18.40
C PRO A 58 -0.98 0.48 -17.30
N SER A 59 -0.69 1.51 -16.50
CA SER A 59 0.17 1.44 -15.30
C SER A 59 -0.31 0.33 -14.36
N PRO A 60 0.51 -0.68 -14.01
CA PRO A 60 0.23 -1.64 -12.93
C PRO A 60 0.13 -1.01 -11.54
N LEU A 61 0.56 0.24 -11.35
CA LEU A 61 0.33 1.02 -10.13
C LEU A 61 -0.97 1.82 -10.24
N ASP A 62 -1.80 1.81 -9.20
CA ASP A 62 -2.93 2.73 -9.08
C ASP A 62 -2.56 3.98 -8.28
N MET A 63 -3.49 4.94 -8.21
CA MET A 63 -3.27 6.19 -7.45
C MET A 63 -2.93 5.94 -5.98
N THR A 64 -3.40 4.86 -5.36
CA THR A 64 -3.20 4.59 -3.93
C THR A 64 -1.72 4.30 -3.63
N CYS A 65 -1.04 3.57 -4.51
CA CYS A 65 0.40 3.32 -4.39
C CYS A 65 1.21 4.61 -4.38
N TYR A 66 0.92 5.53 -5.31
CA TYR A 66 1.58 6.85 -5.36
C TYR A 66 1.28 7.67 -4.09
N LEU A 67 0.03 7.63 -3.63
CA LEU A 67 -0.41 8.34 -2.44
C LEU A 67 0.37 7.87 -1.20
N VAL A 68 0.46 6.55 -0.98
CA VAL A 68 1.25 5.96 0.11
C VAL A 68 2.72 6.29 -0.03
N HIS A 69 3.30 6.12 -1.22
CA HIS A 69 4.71 6.38 -1.48
C HIS A 69 5.09 7.81 -1.11
N HIS A 70 4.40 8.81 -1.66
CA HIS A 70 4.75 10.22 -1.45
C HIS A 70 4.41 10.69 -0.04
N ALA A 71 3.27 10.26 0.53
CA ALA A 71 2.89 10.66 1.89
C ALA A 71 3.92 10.17 2.93
N LEU A 72 4.45 8.95 2.77
CA LEU A 72 5.35 8.35 3.76
C LEU A 72 6.84 8.61 3.50
N SER A 73 7.22 8.92 2.25
CA SER A 73 8.63 9.16 1.86
C SER A 73 9.13 10.56 2.17
N VAL A 74 8.25 11.57 2.32
CA VAL A 74 8.70 12.93 2.63
C VAL A 74 9.17 13.02 4.08
N TYR A 75 10.49 12.94 4.24
CA TYR A 75 11.19 13.29 5.47
C TYR A 75 11.47 14.79 5.50
N GLY A 76 10.94 15.47 6.52
CA GLY A 76 11.31 16.83 6.82
C GLY A 76 10.89 17.22 8.24
N PRO A 77 11.48 18.30 8.79
CA PRO A 77 11.13 18.82 10.12
C PRO A 77 9.68 19.36 10.21
N TYR A 78 8.91 19.27 9.12
CA TYR A 78 7.61 19.91 8.94
C TYR A 78 6.41 19.00 9.26
N GLY A 79 6.64 17.79 9.77
CA GLY A 79 5.59 16.84 10.11
C GLY A 79 4.95 16.17 8.87
N PRO A 80 3.90 15.35 9.07
CA PRO A 80 3.19 14.69 7.97
C PRO A 80 2.61 15.72 6.98
N PRO A 81 2.72 15.51 5.65
CA PRO A 81 2.07 16.38 4.68
C PRO A 81 0.55 16.35 4.81
N ASP A 82 -0.08 17.50 4.56
CA ASP A 82 -1.52 17.62 4.44
C ASP A 82 -1.96 17.08 3.07
N LEU A 83 -2.88 16.14 3.02
CA LEU A 83 -3.29 15.43 1.81
C LEU A 83 -4.63 15.95 1.29
N VAL A 84 -4.70 16.24 0.00
CA VAL A 84 -5.92 16.58 -0.73
C VAL A 84 -6.16 15.51 -1.77
N VAL A 85 -7.36 14.94 -1.85
CA VAL A 85 -7.65 13.79 -2.72
C VAL A 85 -8.91 14.03 -3.53
N ILE A 86 -8.79 13.88 -4.85
CA ILE A 86 -9.88 14.00 -5.82
C ILE A 86 -9.99 12.69 -6.60
N ALA A 87 -10.82 11.76 -6.12
CA ALA A 87 -11.03 10.46 -6.73
C ALA A 87 -12.36 9.87 -6.26
N LYS A 88 -12.92 8.93 -7.04
CA LYS A 88 -14.13 8.22 -6.60
C LYS A 88 -13.79 7.30 -5.42
N PRO A 89 -14.74 7.07 -4.51
CA PRO A 89 -14.54 6.11 -3.43
C PRO A 89 -14.38 4.70 -4.03
N VAL A 90 -13.29 4.06 -3.66
CA VAL A 90 -13.01 2.65 -3.96
C VAL A 90 -12.41 2.02 -2.70
N LYS A 91 -12.72 0.73 -2.47
CA LYS A 91 -12.40 0.01 -1.22
C LYS A 91 -10.95 0.20 -0.75
N GLU A 92 -9.98 0.11 -1.66
CA GLU A 92 -8.56 0.24 -1.30
C GLU A 92 -8.15 1.70 -1.04
N LEU A 93 -8.72 2.67 -1.77
CA LEU A 93 -8.48 4.09 -1.52
C LEU A 93 -8.98 4.46 -0.12
N ASP A 94 -10.22 4.10 0.22
CA ASP A 94 -10.82 4.40 1.52
C ASP A 94 -9.98 3.83 2.66
N ARG A 95 -9.47 2.59 2.47
CA ARG A 95 -8.55 1.95 3.41
C ARG A 95 -7.25 2.73 3.56
N VAL A 96 -6.58 3.06 2.46
CA VAL A 96 -5.29 3.75 2.46
C VAL A 96 -5.39 5.13 3.11
N LEU A 97 -6.45 5.87 2.81
CA LEU A 97 -6.71 7.16 3.42
C LEU A 97 -6.88 7.04 4.93
N GLU A 98 -7.61 6.04 5.41
CA GLU A 98 -7.75 5.79 6.85
C GLU A 98 -6.41 5.42 7.50
N CYS A 99 -5.61 4.56 6.84
CA CYS A 99 -4.28 4.19 7.32
C CYS A 99 -3.37 5.42 7.48
N LEU A 100 -3.44 6.37 6.54
CA LEU A 100 -2.67 7.62 6.60
C LEU A 100 -3.23 8.59 7.64
N ARG A 101 -4.56 8.68 7.78
CA ARG A 101 -5.21 9.48 8.83
C ARG A 101 -4.76 9.03 10.22
N LEU A 102 -4.72 7.71 10.46
CA LEU A 102 -4.26 7.11 11.71
C LEU A 102 -2.76 7.30 11.96
N ARG A 103 -1.99 7.64 10.92
CA ARG A 103 -0.57 8.04 10.98
C ARG A 103 -0.38 9.56 11.09
N GLY A 104 -1.46 10.31 11.29
CA GLY A 104 -1.43 11.74 11.57
C GLY A 104 -1.45 12.64 10.35
N HIS A 105 -1.74 12.11 9.15
CA HIS A 105 -1.94 12.92 7.96
C HIS A 105 -3.34 13.57 7.98
N PRO A 106 -3.46 14.91 7.92
CA PRO A 106 -4.73 15.57 7.66
C PRO A 106 -5.17 15.27 6.23
N ILE A 107 -6.43 14.84 6.04
CA ILE A 107 -6.94 14.45 4.73
C ILE A 107 -8.20 15.26 4.39
N LEU A 108 -8.13 15.89 3.22
CA LEU A 108 -9.20 16.63 2.58
C LEU A 108 -9.68 15.85 1.36
N LEU A 109 -10.89 15.32 1.40
CA LEU A 109 -11.52 14.63 0.27
C LEU A 109 -12.38 15.62 -0.50
N ILE A 110 -12.23 15.65 -1.81
CA ILE A 110 -13.10 16.40 -2.70
C ILE A 110 -13.87 15.39 -3.55
N ASP A 111 -15.17 15.28 -3.32
CA ASP A 111 -16.06 14.41 -4.08
C ASP A 111 -17.02 15.23 -4.97
N PRO A 112 -16.68 15.37 -6.27
CA PRO A 112 -17.52 16.03 -7.27
C PRO A 112 -18.95 15.51 -7.38
N THR A 113 -19.23 14.27 -6.95
CA THR A 113 -20.58 13.68 -7.08
C THR A 113 -21.61 14.34 -6.16
N ALA A 114 -21.15 15.11 -5.17
CA ALA A 114 -22.01 15.93 -4.31
C ALA A 114 -22.69 17.11 -5.04
N ILE A 115 -22.23 17.48 -6.25
CA ILE A 115 -22.84 18.59 -7.02
C ILE A 115 -24.06 18.10 -7.81
N THR A 116 -25.24 18.49 -7.37
CA THR A 116 -26.48 18.36 -8.15
C THR A 116 -26.62 19.53 -9.13
N GLY A 117 -25.88 19.53 -10.24
CA GLY A 117 -26.00 20.54 -11.28
C GLY A 117 -24.86 20.47 -12.28
N GLY A 118 -25.18 20.26 -13.57
CA GLY A 118 -24.20 20.02 -14.65
C GLY A 118 -23.36 21.22 -15.10
N GLY A 119 -22.85 22.03 -14.16
CA GLY A 119 -21.87 23.08 -14.39
C GLY A 119 -20.42 22.59 -14.23
N SER A 120 -19.44 23.46 -14.53
CA SER A 120 -18.01 23.16 -14.32
C SER A 120 -17.69 23.00 -12.83
N PHE A 121 -17.23 21.80 -12.44
CA PHE A 121 -16.90 21.44 -11.06
C PHE A 121 -15.72 22.25 -10.48
N PHE A 122 -14.84 22.81 -11.32
CA PHE A 122 -13.57 23.39 -10.88
C PHE A 122 -13.65 24.86 -10.43
N SER A 123 -14.84 25.42 -10.24
CA SER A 123 -14.97 26.71 -9.56
C SER A 123 -14.63 26.57 -8.07
N VAL A 124 -14.10 27.63 -7.44
CA VAL A 124 -13.75 27.60 -6.00
C VAL A 124 -14.94 27.21 -5.13
N GLU A 125 -16.12 27.77 -5.40
CA GLU A 125 -17.33 27.51 -4.60
C GLU A 125 -17.86 26.08 -4.81
N SER A 126 -17.79 25.56 -6.04
CA SER A 126 -18.13 24.16 -6.34
C SER A 126 -17.18 23.20 -5.64
N LEU A 127 -15.87 23.44 -5.70
CA LEU A 127 -14.87 22.65 -5.02
C LEU A 127 -15.10 22.65 -3.49
N LEU A 128 -15.29 23.82 -2.88
CA LEU A 128 -15.59 23.95 -1.46
C LEU A 128 -16.85 23.16 -1.06
N GLY A 129 -17.91 23.23 -1.87
CA GLY A 129 -19.15 22.49 -1.64
C GLY A 129 -18.99 20.96 -1.70
N CYS A 130 -17.96 20.48 -2.40
CA CYS A 130 -17.60 19.06 -2.50
C CYS A 130 -16.54 18.61 -1.50
N THR A 131 -16.04 19.53 -0.69
CA THR A 131 -14.89 19.26 0.17
C THR A 131 -15.35 18.78 1.53
N GLN A 132 -14.80 17.66 1.98
CA GLN A 132 -15.01 17.12 3.32
C GLN A 132 -13.68 16.72 3.97
N PHE A 133 -13.54 17.01 5.25
CA PHE A 133 -12.46 16.43 6.05
C PHE A 133 -12.76 14.98 6.34
N LEU A 134 -11.79 14.10 6.15
CA LEU A 134 -11.91 12.72 6.59
C LEU A 134 -11.79 12.68 8.12
N THR A 135 -12.91 12.44 8.79
CA THR A 135 -12.98 12.36 10.26
C THR A 135 -13.16 10.93 10.74
N ALA A 136 -12.77 10.64 11.98
CA ALA A 136 -12.88 9.30 12.57
C ALA A 136 -14.32 8.74 12.54
N ASP A 137 -15.33 9.61 12.64
CA ASP A 137 -16.73 9.22 12.70
C ASP A 137 -17.30 8.80 11.34
N GLN A 138 -16.70 9.26 10.23
CA GLN A 138 -17.12 8.91 8.87
C GLN A 138 -16.77 7.44 8.58
N TYR A 139 -15.57 7.02 8.97
CA TYR A 139 -15.08 5.66 8.75
C TYR A 139 -15.77 4.61 9.62
N LEU A 140 -16.03 4.92 10.91
CA LEU A 140 -16.72 3.99 11.82
C LEU A 140 -18.13 3.62 11.34
N LYS A 141 -18.81 4.52 10.61
CA LYS A 141 -20.11 4.23 10.01
C LYS A 141 -19.99 3.20 8.89
N ASP A 142 -19.02 3.35 8.00
CA ASP A 142 -18.82 2.44 6.88
C ASP A 142 -18.25 1.08 7.33
N LEU A 143 -17.38 1.07 8.35
CA LEU A 143 -16.86 -0.15 8.97
C LEU A 143 -17.94 -0.93 9.74
N SER A 144 -18.90 -0.24 10.35
CA SER A 144 -20.02 -0.88 11.06
C SER A 144 -20.96 -1.65 10.11
N SER A 145 -21.06 -1.23 8.84
CA SER A 145 -21.76 -1.96 7.79
C SER A 145 -20.99 -3.20 7.29
N SER A 146 -19.66 -3.21 7.39
CA SER A 146 -18.80 -4.35 7.04
C SER A 146 -18.22 -5.02 8.28
N HIS A 147 -19.07 -5.71 9.03
CA HIS A 147 -18.76 -6.81 9.98
C HIS A 147 -17.35 -6.78 10.61
N LEU A 148 -17.17 -5.98 11.65
CA LEU A 148 -16.28 -6.34 12.76
C LEU A 148 -17.14 -6.56 14.00
N GLU A 149 -17.52 -7.81 14.25
CA GLU A 149 -17.87 -8.22 15.60
C GLU A 149 -16.61 -8.11 16.46
N ASN A 150 -16.75 -7.51 17.64
CA ASN A 150 -15.75 -7.42 18.70
C ASN A 150 -14.97 -8.74 18.83
N ASP A 151 -13.73 -8.76 18.35
CA ASP A 151 -12.78 -9.80 18.70
C ASP A 151 -11.48 -9.15 19.15
N THR A 152 -11.03 -9.53 20.34
CA THR A 152 -9.91 -8.94 21.08
C THR A 152 -8.54 -9.28 20.51
N SER A 153 -8.49 -10.09 19.45
CA SER A 153 -7.30 -10.33 18.64
C SER A 153 -7.25 -9.30 17.50
N LYS A 154 -6.62 -8.14 17.73
CA LYS A 154 -6.45 -7.12 16.69
C LYS A 154 -5.73 -7.75 15.49
N ILE A 155 -6.47 -8.08 14.42
CA ILE A 155 -5.87 -8.45 13.14
C ILE A 155 -4.99 -7.28 12.72
N LEU A 156 -3.70 -7.55 12.50
CA LEU A 156 -2.73 -6.52 12.12
C LEU A 156 -2.84 -6.25 10.62
N ASP A 157 -3.93 -5.60 10.22
CA ASP A 157 -4.26 -5.23 8.83
C ASP A 157 -3.74 -3.83 8.43
N PHE A 158 -2.66 -3.36 9.08
CA PHE A 158 -1.99 -2.07 8.87
C PHE A 158 -2.81 -0.78 9.05
N PHE A 159 -4.10 -0.90 9.38
CA PHE A 159 -4.96 0.23 9.74
C PHE A 159 -4.35 1.11 10.83
N GLU A 160 -4.10 0.50 11.99
CA GLU A 160 -3.37 1.18 13.07
C GLU A 160 -1.86 1.11 12.81
N PRO A 161 -1.10 2.17 13.16
CA PRO A 161 0.34 2.13 13.13
C PRO A 161 0.88 0.96 13.94
N ILE A 162 1.82 0.22 13.35
CA ILE A 162 2.51 -0.86 14.05
C ILE A 162 3.36 -0.24 15.15
N ARG A 163 3.20 -0.74 16.39
CA ARG A 163 4.01 -0.26 17.51
C ARG A 163 5.49 -0.54 17.25
N PRO A 164 6.38 0.45 17.35
CA PRO A 164 7.81 0.22 17.25
C PRO A 164 8.27 -0.73 18.35
N VAL A 165 9.19 -1.65 18.05
CA VAL A 165 9.90 -2.47 19.05
C VAL A 165 11.39 -2.34 18.88
N LYS A 166 12.14 -2.57 19.96
CA LYS A 166 13.60 -2.46 20.00
C LYS A 166 14.34 -3.66 19.38
N GLU A 167 13.62 -4.54 18.72
CA GLU A 167 14.15 -5.78 18.16
C GLU A 167 13.95 -5.73 16.66
N ASN A 168 14.90 -6.27 15.91
CA ASN A 168 14.74 -6.34 14.47
C ASN A 168 13.51 -7.20 14.11
N ARG A 169 12.80 -6.84 13.03
CA ARG A 169 11.64 -7.58 12.53
C ARG A 169 11.87 -8.16 11.15
N THR A 170 11.22 -9.30 10.92
CA THR A 170 11.04 -9.85 9.59
C THR A 170 9.56 -9.88 9.27
N GLY A 171 9.19 -9.15 8.23
CA GLY A 171 7.87 -9.18 7.64
C GLY A 171 7.86 -10.08 6.42
N VAL A 172 7.02 -11.11 6.42
CA VAL A 172 6.81 -11.96 5.25
C VAL A 172 5.49 -11.58 4.60
N PHE A 173 5.54 -11.19 3.33
CA PHE A 173 4.39 -10.86 2.51
C PHE A 173 4.21 -11.96 1.47
N TRP A 174 3.12 -12.70 1.60
CA TRP A 174 2.91 -13.94 0.89
C TRP A 174 1.66 -13.86 0.04
N ASP A 175 1.83 -13.94 -1.28
CA ASP A 175 0.74 -14.17 -2.22
C ASP A 175 0.35 -15.66 -2.26
N ALA A 176 -0.75 -16.04 -1.62
CA ALA A 176 -1.15 -17.45 -1.54
C ALA A 176 -1.78 -17.98 -2.85
N GLU A 177 -2.15 -17.10 -3.79
CA GLU A 177 -2.71 -17.51 -5.08
C GLU A 177 -1.61 -17.81 -6.09
N ASP A 178 -0.56 -16.99 -6.14
CA ASP A 178 0.60 -17.23 -7.00
C ASP A 178 1.61 -18.20 -6.35
N PHE A 179 1.72 -18.20 -5.03
CA PHE A 179 2.54 -19.14 -4.26
C PHE A 179 1.67 -19.88 -3.23
N SER A 180 1.06 -20.99 -3.62
CA SER A 180 0.17 -21.73 -2.70
C SER A 180 0.90 -22.35 -1.50
N PHE A 181 0.18 -22.54 -0.40
CA PHE A 181 0.71 -23.26 0.76
C PHE A 181 1.11 -24.69 0.42
N PRO A 182 2.17 -25.22 1.04
CA PRO A 182 2.50 -26.64 0.94
C PRO A 182 1.31 -27.51 1.36
N PRO A 183 0.92 -28.52 0.56
CA PRO A 183 -0.34 -29.27 0.72
C PRO A 183 -0.46 -30.09 2.02
N PHE A 184 0.61 -30.18 2.83
CA PHE A 184 0.66 -31.03 4.01
C PHE A 184 1.17 -30.32 5.27
N SER A 185 1.17 -28.98 5.29
CA SER A 185 1.65 -28.21 6.44
C SER A 185 0.54 -27.37 7.05
N THR A 186 0.40 -27.47 8.37
CA THR A 186 -0.43 -26.53 9.14
C THR A 186 0.22 -25.15 9.17
N PRO A 187 -0.53 -24.04 9.33
CA PRO A 187 0.04 -22.71 9.46
C PRO A 187 1.13 -22.60 10.54
N ASP A 188 0.95 -23.28 11.68
CA ASP A 188 1.95 -23.31 12.75
C ASP A 188 3.25 -24.03 12.32
N GLU A 189 3.16 -25.11 11.54
CA GLU A 189 4.34 -25.79 10.98
C GLU A 189 5.05 -24.94 9.92
N ILE A 190 4.29 -24.25 9.08
CA ILE A 190 4.83 -23.30 8.10
C ILE A 190 5.58 -22.17 8.82
N PHE A 191 4.98 -21.58 9.85
CA PHE A 191 5.60 -20.55 10.66
C PHE A 191 6.92 -21.04 11.27
N ALA A 192 6.89 -22.18 11.96
CA ALA A 192 8.07 -22.74 12.62
C ALA A 192 9.19 -23.06 11.64
N ARG A 193 8.86 -23.54 10.43
CA ARG A 193 9.87 -23.82 9.40
C ARG A 193 10.48 -22.54 8.82
N ILE A 194 9.68 -21.51 8.55
CA ILE A 194 10.20 -20.21 8.12
C ILE A 194 11.08 -19.61 9.20
N GLU A 195 10.61 -19.60 10.45
CA GLU A 195 11.38 -19.08 11.59
C GLU A 195 12.71 -19.81 11.76
N SER A 196 12.71 -21.15 11.74
CA SER A 196 13.94 -21.95 11.82
C SER A 196 14.90 -21.62 10.67
N ALA A 197 14.39 -21.54 9.44
CA ALA A 197 15.21 -21.24 8.27
C ALA A 197 15.84 -19.84 8.34
N LEU A 198 15.13 -18.85 8.88
CA LEU A 198 15.67 -17.50 9.10
C LEU A 198 16.74 -17.51 10.20
N VAL A 199 16.48 -18.18 11.33
CA VAL A 199 17.43 -18.29 12.44
C VAL A 199 18.73 -18.98 12.01
N GLU A 200 18.64 -20.06 11.22
CA GLU A 200 19.80 -20.78 10.66
C GLU A 200 20.68 -19.88 9.78
N ARG A 201 20.08 -18.90 9.10
CA ARG A 201 20.78 -17.92 8.25
C ARG A 201 21.31 -16.72 9.03
N GLY A 202 21.23 -16.77 10.36
CA GLY A 202 21.61 -15.65 11.23
C GLY A 202 20.63 -14.48 11.16
N LEU A 203 19.45 -14.68 10.57
CA LEU A 203 18.40 -13.68 10.51
C LEU A 203 17.57 -13.78 11.79
N ILE A 204 18.08 -13.18 12.88
CA ILE A 204 17.44 -13.21 14.20
C ILE A 204 16.47 -12.03 14.32
N TYR A 205 15.21 -12.29 13.99
CA TYR A 205 14.17 -11.27 13.92
C TYR A 205 12.84 -11.78 14.47
N LYS A 206 12.02 -10.86 14.98
CA LYS A 206 10.63 -11.15 15.33
C LYS A 206 9.81 -11.34 14.04
N LEU A 207 9.45 -12.59 13.74
CA LEU A 207 8.71 -12.96 12.53
C LEU A 207 7.21 -12.59 12.61
N THR A 208 6.70 -11.99 11.54
CA THR A 208 5.27 -11.80 11.27
C THR A 208 5.00 -12.11 9.79
N ILE A 209 3.90 -12.80 9.51
CA ILE A 209 3.56 -13.23 8.15
C ILE A 209 2.17 -12.71 7.78
N TRP A 210 2.06 -12.08 6.61
CA TRP A 210 0.80 -11.66 6.00
C TRP A 210 0.59 -12.44 4.72
N VAL A 211 -0.60 -13.01 4.60
CA VAL A 211 -0.98 -13.93 3.53
C VAL A 211 -2.16 -13.34 2.80
N TYR A 212 -2.00 -13.06 1.52
CA TYR A 212 -2.99 -12.40 0.70
C TYR A 212 -3.73 -13.41 -0.15
N LEU A 213 -5.06 -13.37 -0.08
CA LEU A 213 -5.98 -14.29 -0.73
C LEU A 213 -7.03 -13.54 -1.56
N ASP A 214 -7.61 -14.20 -2.55
CA ASP A 214 -8.79 -13.66 -3.23
C ASP A 214 -9.98 -13.54 -2.25
N ASP A 215 -10.81 -12.51 -2.43
CA ASP A 215 -11.95 -12.20 -1.54
C ASP A 215 -12.89 -13.40 -1.35
N ASP A 216 -13.01 -14.25 -2.38
CA ASP A 216 -13.93 -15.40 -2.43
C ASP A 216 -13.41 -16.63 -1.65
N LYS A 217 -12.12 -16.66 -1.28
CA LYS A 217 -11.44 -17.86 -0.75
C LYS A 217 -11.07 -17.76 0.73
N LYS A 218 -11.50 -16.70 1.43
CA LYS A 218 -11.25 -16.50 2.87
C LYS A 218 -11.68 -17.70 3.74
N GLY A 219 -12.65 -18.49 3.29
CA GLY A 219 -13.14 -19.69 3.99
C GLY A 219 -12.46 -21.02 3.62
N THR A 220 -11.65 -21.07 2.56
CA THR A 220 -11.18 -22.34 1.95
C THR A 220 -9.77 -22.72 2.40
N CYS A 221 -8.92 -21.75 2.75
CA CYS A 221 -7.54 -21.96 3.21
C CYS A 221 -7.45 -22.19 4.73
N GLY A 222 -8.26 -23.12 5.26
CA GLY A 222 -8.27 -23.42 6.70
C GLY A 222 -8.73 -22.26 7.60
N GLY A 223 -9.22 -21.15 7.01
CA GLY A 223 -9.67 -19.92 7.64
C GLY A 223 -11.00 -20.05 8.36
N GLY A 224 -11.15 -21.04 9.23
CA GLY A 224 -12.02 -20.85 10.39
C GLY A 224 -11.51 -19.68 11.22
N LYS A 225 -12.41 -19.03 11.98
CA LYS A 225 -12.12 -18.04 13.04
C LYS A 225 -11.23 -18.64 14.15
N LYS A 226 -10.05 -19.15 13.81
CA LYS A 226 -9.11 -19.70 14.76
C LYS A 226 -7.93 -18.75 14.83
N GLU A 227 -7.76 -18.17 16.00
CA GLU A 227 -6.54 -17.50 16.41
C GLU A 227 -5.42 -18.55 16.33
N TRP A 228 -4.62 -18.49 15.28
CA TRP A 228 -3.44 -19.34 15.18
C TRP A 228 -2.42 -18.81 16.19
N ALA A 229 -1.75 -19.70 16.93
CA ALA A 229 -0.67 -19.28 17.83
C ALA A 229 0.47 -18.60 17.04
N SER A 230 0.61 -18.98 15.77
CA SER A 230 1.49 -18.37 14.79
C SER A 230 0.96 -17.02 14.31
N ARG A 231 1.84 -16.02 14.24
CA ARG A 231 1.56 -14.64 13.78
C ARG A 231 1.36 -14.56 12.27
N ILE A 232 0.48 -15.41 11.74
CA ILE A 232 0.08 -15.49 10.34
C ILE A 232 -1.29 -14.82 10.22
N TYR A 233 -1.36 -13.77 9.41
CA TYR A 233 -2.58 -13.01 9.16
C TYR A 233 -3.05 -13.23 7.73
N PHE A 234 -4.28 -13.70 7.56
CA PHE A 234 -4.91 -13.88 6.25
C PHE A 234 -5.71 -12.64 5.90
N LEU A 235 -5.28 -11.95 4.84
CA LEU A 235 -5.84 -10.67 4.40
C LEU A 235 -6.57 -10.80 3.06
N PRO A 236 -7.70 -10.08 2.88
CA PRO A 236 -8.36 -9.99 1.59
C PRO A 236 -7.53 -9.12 0.63
N GLY A 237 -7.11 -9.71 -0.49
CA GLY A 237 -6.37 -9.04 -1.55
C GLY A 237 -7.24 -8.60 -2.73
N GLY A 238 -8.41 -9.19 -2.93
CA GLY A 238 -9.18 -9.01 -4.16
C GLY A 238 -8.59 -9.80 -5.33
N ASP A 239 -8.79 -9.33 -6.57
CA ASP A 239 -8.19 -9.95 -7.76
C ASP A 239 -6.66 -9.81 -7.81
N LYS A 240 -6.00 -10.43 -8.79
CA LYS A 240 -4.52 -10.41 -8.93
C LYS A 240 -3.94 -8.99 -8.84
N ALA A 241 -4.50 -8.03 -9.58
CA ALA A 241 -4.02 -6.64 -9.59
C ALA A 241 -4.26 -5.94 -8.24
N SER A 242 -5.47 -6.09 -7.68
CA SER A 242 -5.83 -5.52 -6.38
C SER A 242 -4.94 -6.05 -5.27
N ARG A 243 -4.63 -7.36 -5.32
CA ARG A 243 -3.78 -8.05 -4.34
C ARG A 243 -2.37 -7.51 -4.39
N ARG A 244 -1.84 -7.28 -5.60
CA ARG A 244 -0.53 -6.67 -5.81
C ARG A 244 -0.44 -5.27 -5.20
N ILE A 245 -1.42 -4.40 -5.50
CA ILE A 245 -1.52 -3.03 -4.97
C ILE A 245 -1.58 -3.07 -3.44
N ARG A 246 -2.45 -3.92 -2.90
CA ARG A 246 -2.63 -4.11 -1.46
C ARG A 246 -1.35 -4.54 -0.76
N MET A 247 -0.64 -5.53 -1.31
CA MET A 247 0.65 -5.99 -0.81
C MET A 247 1.69 -4.87 -0.83
N ALA A 248 1.76 -4.10 -1.91
CA ALA A 248 2.73 -3.02 -2.06
C ALA A 248 2.49 -1.90 -1.03
N ASN A 249 1.23 -1.48 -0.85
CA ASN A 249 0.84 -0.49 0.17
C ASN A 249 1.20 -0.96 1.59
N ASP A 250 0.95 -2.23 1.90
CA ASP A 250 1.21 -2.79 3.22
C ASP A 250 2.72 -2.93 3.52
N ILE A 251 3.54 -3.27 2.53
CA ILE A 251 5.01 -3.25 2.66
C ILE A 251 5.49 -1.84 3.03
N TYR A 252 4.89 -0.81 2.41
CA TYR A 252 5.21 0.59 2.71
C TYR A 252 4.82 1.01 4.12
N PHE A 253 3.60 0.69 4.54
CA PHE A 253 3.15 0.95 5.91
C PHE A 253 4.05 0.22 6.92
N TRP A 254 4.39 -1.04 6.65
CA TRP A 254 5.30 -1.81 7.48
C TRP A 254 6.67 -1.17 7.60
N ALA A 255 7.32 -0.87 6.47
CA ALA A 255 8.66 -0.28 6.45
C ALA A 255 8.67 1.07 7.16
N LYS A 256 7.62 1.88 6.98
CA LYS A 256 7.52 3.18 7.66
C LYS A 256 7.38 3.03 9.18
N ASP A 257 6.44 2.21 9.64
CA ASP A 257 6.17 2.03 11.06
C ASP A 257 7.36 1.36 11.79
N ASP A 258 8.17 0.56 11.09
CA ASP A 258 9.38 -0.05 11.63
C ASP A 258 10.57 0.95 11.70
N SER A 259 10.69 1.82 10.68
CA SER A 259 11.80 2.78 10.52
C SER A 259 11.90 3.89 11.58
N GLU A 260 10.89 4.07 12.44
CA GLU A 260 10.99 4.99 13.59
C GLU A 260 12.08 4.57 14.60
N ASN A 261 12.64 3.35 14.48
CA ASN A 261 13.85 2.93 15.17
C ASN A 261 15.08 2.99 14.25
N ILE A 262 15.77 4.14 14.26
CA ILE A 262 16.98 4.47 13.46
C ILE A 262 18.13 3.42 13.59
N SER A 263 18.09 2.54 14.59
CA SER A 263 19.15 1.57 14.88
C SER A 263 18.96 0.17 14.27
N PHE A 264 17.85 -0.12 13.61
CA PHE A 264 17.52 -1.49 13.19
C PHE A 264 17.04 -1.55 11.74
N GLU A 265 17.55 -2.53 11.01
CA GLU A 265 17.21 -2.79 9.62
C GLU A 265 16.14 -3.89 9.58
N GLY A 266 14.91 -3.53 9.21
CA GLY A 266 13.84 -4.47 8.97
C GLY A 266 14.09 -5.29 7.70
N ILE A 267 13.75 -6.58 7.72
CA ILE A 267 13.80 -7.44 6.52
C ILE A 267 12.37 -7.73 6.05
N SER A 268 12.07 -7.36 4.82
CA SER A 268 10.86 -7.76 4.11
C SER A 268 11.17 -8.95 3.20
N ILE A 269 10.42 -10.04 3.32
CA ILE A 269 10.49 -11.19 2.42
C ILE A 269 9.19 -11.25 1.64
N LEU A 270 9.30 -11.27 0.32
CA LEU A 270 8.19 -11.25 -0.62
C LEU A 270 8.12 -12.60 -1.33
N PHE A 271 7.07 -13.38 -1.08
CA PHE A 271 6.74 -14.59 -1.84
C PHE A 271 5.68 -14.23 -2.87
N SER A 272 6.10 -13.91 -4.09
CA SER A 272 5.19 -13.52 -5.18
C SER A 272 5.90 -13.53 -6.53
N ASP A 273 5.19 -13.91 -7.60
CA ASP A 273 5.66 -13.68 -8.99
C ASP A 273 5.26 -12.32 -9.54
N GLN A 274 4.34 -11.63 -8.87
CA GLN A 274 3.64 -10.46 -9.41
C GLN A 274 4.52 -9.25 -9.64
N PHE A 275 5.67 -9.20 -8.99
CA PHE A 275 6.59 -8.06 -9.00
C PHE A 275 7.80 -8.29 -9.91
N LYS A 276 7.91 -9.46 -10.55
CA LYS A 276 9.05 -9.84 -11.36
C LYS A 276 9.00 -9.15 -12.74
N ASP A 277 10.13 -8.62 -13.17
CA ASP A 277 10.35 -8.01 -14.51
C ASP A 277 9.39 -6.84 -14.85
N ASP A 278 8.78 -6.21 -13.84
CA ASP A 278 7.92 -5.05 -14.03
C ASP A 278 8.71 -3.76 -13.82
N ALA A 279 8.95 -3.04 -14.92
CA ALA A 279 9.76 -1.83 -14.98
C ALA A 279 9.20 -0.68 -14.12
N GLU A 280 7.91 -0.71 -13.74
CA GLU A 280 7.32 0.31 -12.86
C GLU A 280 7.48 0.02 -11.36
N TYR A 281 7.94 -1.20 -11.00
CA TYR A 281 8.31 -1.54 -9.63
C TYR A 281 9.83 -1.75 -9.43
N SER A 282 10.60 -2.00 -10.50
CA SER A 282 12.03 -2.37 -10.51
C SER A 282 13.04 -1.30 -10.99
N GLU A 283 12.62 -0.22 -11.65
CA GLU A 283 13.48 0.90 -12.05
C GLU A 283 13.64 1.97 -10.94
N SER A 284 14.59 2.89 -11.13
CA SER A 284 15.10 3.80 -10.08
C SER A 284 14.11 4.85 -9.55
N SER A 285 12.91 4.97 -10.13
CA SER A 285 11.82 5.83 -9.64
C SER A 285 10.88 5.10 -8.67
N ASP A 286 11.12 3.82 -8.42
CA ASP A 286 10.01 2.94 -8.06
C ASP A 286 9.82 2.77 -6.57
N MET A 287 8.57 2.48 -6.23
CA MET A 287 8.08 2.37 -4.88
C MET A 287 8.94 1.38 -4.06
N LEU A 288 9.13 0.13 -4.46
CA LEU A 288 9.95 -0.80 -3.67
C LEU A 288 11.44 -0.44 -3.66
N GLN A 289 11.97 0.08 -4.76
CA GLN A 289 13.36 0.51 -4.87
C GLN A 289 13.67 1.70 -3.95
N ASN A 290 12.73 2.62 -3.74
CA ASN A 290 12.86 3.74 -2.82
C ASN A 290 12.96 3.30 -1.36
N LEU A 291 12.24 2.24 -0.95
CA LEU A 291 12.37 1.69 0.42
C LEU A 291 13.78 1.15 0.68
N VAL A 292 14.35 0.46 -0.31
CA VAL A 292 15.73 -0.05 -0.27
C VAL A 292 16.72 1.11 -0.31
N ALA A 293 16.56 2.08 -1.21
CA ALA A 293 17.46 3.22 -1.38
C ALA A 293 17.49 4.14 -0.15
N CYS A 294 16.36 4.30 0.55
CA CYS A 294 16.28 5.04 1.80
C CYS A 294 16.83 4.26 3.01
N GLY A 295 17.28 3.01 2.83
CA GLY A 295 17.81 2.17 3.90
C GLY A 295 16.78 1.76 4.95
N THR A 296 15.48 1.85 4.62
CA THR A 296 14.39 1.57 5.57
C THR A 296 14.11 0.09 5.76
N CYS A 297 14.31 -0.72 4.72
CA CYS A 297 14.22 -2.17 4.81
C CYS A 297 15.01 -2.85 3.68
N ARG A 298 15.47 -4.08 3.94
CA ARG A 298 15.96 -4.99 2.89
C ARG A 298 14.81 -5.81 2.34
N ILE A 299 14.70 -5.91 1.01
CA ILE A 299 13.63 -6.68 0.36
C ILE A 299 14.24 -7.90 -0.32
N LEU A 300 13.83 -9.10 0.12
CA LEU A 300 14.17 -10.38 -0.49
C LEU A 300 12.96 -10.90 -1.27
N SER A 301 13.08 -11.05 -2.58
CA SER A 301 11.99 -11.55 -3.42
C SER A 301 12.21 -12.99 -3.82
N VAL A 302 11.18 -13.81 -3.63
CA VAL A 302 11.15 -15.23 -3.96
C VAL A 302 10.01 -15.47 -4.94
N SER A 303 10.34 -15.96 -6.12
CA SER A 303 9.37 -16.26 -7.18
C SER A 303 9.19 -17.77 -7.39
N PRO A 304 7.96 -18.27 -7.58
CA PRO A 304 7.65 -19.63 -8.04
C PRO A 304 8.46 -20.07 -9.27
N MET A 305 8.80 -19.14 -10.18
CA MET A 305 9.48 -19.45 -11.44
C MET A 305 11.00 -19.58 -11.30
N ASP A 306 11.57 -19.11 -10.19
CA ASP A 306 13.01 -19.24 -9.90
C ASP A 306 13.33 -20.62 -9.32
N ILE A 307 12.31 -21.47 -9.23
CA ILE A 307 12.29 -22.72 -8.52
C ILE A 307 12.07 -23.85 -9.53
N ILE A 308 13.13 -24.61 -9.80
CA ILE A 308 13.13 -25.61 -10.87
C ILE A 308 12.40 -26.92 -10.45
N ASN A 309 12.23 -27.20 -9.14
CA ASN A 309 11.95 -28.56 -8.64
C ASN A 309 10.88 -28.71 -7.52
N LYS A 310 9.81 -27.90 -7.44
CA LYS A 310 8.75 -28.06 -6.40
C LYS A 310 9.28 -28.22 -4.95
N PRO A 311 9.96 -27.21 -4.42
CA PRO A 311 10.65 -27.23 -3.15
C PRO A 311 9.69 -27.38 -1.98
N GLU A 312 8.38 -27.12 -2.13
CA GLU A 312 7.39 -27.49 -1.13
C GLU A 312 7.38 -28.98 -0.76
N GLU A 313 7.92 -29.85 -1.64
CA GLU A 313 8.12 -31.28 -1.40
C GLU A 313 9.54 -31.61 -0.87
N SER A 314 10.46 -30.62 -0.81
CA SER A 314 11.84 -30.78 -0.33
C SER A 314 11.93 -30.69 1.20
N PRO A 315 12.74 -31.53 1.86
CA PRO A 315 13.01 -31.40 3.30
C PRO A 315 13.73 -30.10 3.66
N GLU A 316 14.37 -29.43 2.69
CA GLU A 316 15.11 -28.17 2.89
C GLU A 316 14.21 -26.92 2.73
N TRP A 317 12.90 -27.10 2.63
CA TRP A 317 11.92 -26.01 2.59
C TRP A 317 11.68 -25.39 3.97
N PRO A 318 11.59 -24.06 4.08
CA PRO A 318 11.70 -23.04 3.03
C PRO A 318 13.13 -22.48 2.89
N GLY A 319 14.13 -23.08 3.51
CA GLY A 319 15.51 -22.58 3.51
C GLY A 319 16.06 -22.34 2.09
N LEU A 320 15.91 -23.30 1.20
CA LEU A 320 16.30 -23.13 -0.20
C LEU A 320 15.63 -21.94 -0.88
N LEU A 321 14.37 -21.63 -0.53
CA LEU A 321 13.64 -20.49 -1.09
C LEU A 321 14.25 -19.16 -0.67
N ILE A 322 14.71 -19.09 0.58
CA ILE A 322 15.35 -17.90 1.12
C ILE A 322 16.74 -17.72 0.49
N ASP A 323 17.46 -18.82 0.25
CA ASP A 323 18.81 -18.78 -0.35
C ASP A 323 18.80 -18.37 -1.83
N ILE A 324 17.81 -18.83 -2.60
CA ILE A 324 17.65 -18.44 -4.02
C ILE A 324 16.97 -17.08 -4.18
N GLY A 325 16.41 -16.54 -3.09
CA GLY A 325 15.72 -15.27 -3.09
C GLY A 325 16.63 -14.17 -3.64
N ARG A 326 16.09 -13.33 -4.52
CA ARG A 326 16.84 -12.22 -5.09
C ARG A 326 16.67 -11.00 -4.21
N GLU A 327 17.78 -10.48 -3.72
CA GLU A 327 17.79 -9.21 -3.03
C GLU A 327 17.55 -8.09 -4.03
N TRP A 328 16.65 -7.18 -3.67
CA TRP A 328 16.49 -5.93 -4.40
C TRP A 328 17.69 -5.04 -4.07
N VAL A 329 18.63 -4.91 -5.01
CA VAL A 329 19.84 -4.09 -4.85
C VAL A 329 19.77 -2.92 -5.83
N SER A 330 20.07 -1.71 -5.35
CA SER A 330 20.10 -0.51 -6.18
C SER A 330 21.06 -0.68 -7.37
N GLY A 331 20.51 -0.78 -8.58
CA GLY A 331 21.23 -0.53 -9.81
C GLY A 331 22.43 -1.44 -10.11
N ALA A 332 22.27 -2.76 -10.01
CA ALA A 332 22.90 -3.75 -10.89
C ALA A 332 22.64 -5.16 -10.35
N TRP A 333 22.19 -6.06 -11.22
CA TRP A 333 22.22 -7.50 -10.96
C TRP A 333 23.68 -7.92 -10.73
N LEU A 334 24.02 -8.36 -9.51
CA LEU A 334 25.25 -9.13 -9.31
C LEU A 334 24.94 -10.58 -9.70
N LEU A 335 25.63 -11.03 -10.75
CA LEU A 335 25.66 -12.42 -11.23
C LEU A 335 26.32 -13.37 -10.23
#